data_AF-A0A133UQL4-F1
#
_entry.id   AF-A0A133UQL4-F1
#
_cell.length_a   1.000
_cell.length_b   1.000
_cell.length_c   1.000
_cell.angle_alpha   90.00
_cell.angle_beta   90.00
_cell.angle_gamma   90.00
#
_symmetry.space_group_name_H-M   'P 1'
#
loop_
_entity.id
_entity.type
_entity.pdbx_description
1 polymer ?
#
loop_
_entity_poly.entity_id
_entity_poly.type
_entity_poly.pdbx_seq_one_letter_code
_entity_poly.pdbx_strand_id
1 'polypeptide(L)'
;IRVMCSARVDTNFIIEAFKEGANQVLVGGCHLPSDCHYVQTGNVLAKKRIDKFRKKLEGLEGFNPDRLRLEWVSATEGQKYANIITEMDEKIPEFKEEAKKTPEIIEEI
;
A
#
# COMPACT_ATOMS: atom_id res chain seq x y z
N ILE A 1 -0.63 0.77 -10.93
CA ILE A 1 -1.82 0.14 -11.57
C ILE A 1 -3.01 1.09 -11.40
N ARG A 2 -3.72 1.44 -12.47
CA ARG A 2 -4.87 2.37 -12.40
C ARG A 2 -6.16 1.61 -12.06
N VAL A 3 -6.88 2.09 -11.05
CA VAL A 3 -8.25 1.69 -10.71
C VAL A 3 -9.12 2.94 -10.57
N MET A 4 -10.44 2.79 -10.60
CA MET A 4 -11.34 3.94 -10.48
C MET A 4 -11.37 4.53 -9.06
N CYS A 5 -11.23 3.69 -8.04
CA CYS A 5 -11.32 4.10 -6.64
C CYS A 5 -10.37 3.26 -5.78
N SER A 6 -9.79 3.83 -4.73
CA SER A 6 -8.99 3.10 -3.74
C SER A 6 -9.79 1.97 -3.06
N ALA A 7 -11.12 2.11 -2.97
CA ALA A 7 -12.02 1.05 -2.48
C ALA A 7 -11.93 -0.25 -3.29
N ARG A 8 -11.53 -0.17 -4.57
CA ARG A 8 -11.37 -1.34 -5.45
C ARG A 8 -10.16 -2.19 -5.08
N VAL A 9 -9.17 -1.61 -4.39
CA VAL A 9 -7.94 -2.29 -3.98
C VAL A 9 -8.25 -3.24 -2.84
N ASP A 10 -8.40 -4.51 -3.20
CA ASP A 10 -8.48 -5.63 -2.27
C ASP A 10 -7.09 -6.06 -1.78
N THR A 11 -7.02 -6.72 -0.62
CA THR A 11 -5.78 -7.23 -0.05
C THR A 11 -5.10 -8.27 -0.95
N ASN A 12 -5.86 -8.99 -1.77
CA ASN A 12 -5.29 -9.96 -2.71
C ASN A 12 -4.37 -9.31 -3.75
N PHE A 13 -4.63 -8.07 -4.18
CA PHE A 13 -3.69 -7.36 -5.07
C PHE A 13 -2.36 -7.04 -4.39
N ILE A 14 -2.40 -6.77 -3.09
CA ILE A 14 -1.21 -6.45 -2.30
C ILE A 14 -0.40 -7.73 -2.07
N ILE A 15 -1.08 -8.82 -1.70
CA ILE A 15 -0.49 -10.17 -1.56
C ILE A 15 0.21 -10.57 -2.87
N GLU A 16 -0.48 -10.45 -4.00
CA GLU A 16 0.06 -10.81 -5.30
C GLU A 16 1.30 -9.97 -5.65
N ALA A 17 1.25 -8.65 -5.41
CA ALA A 17 2.41 -7.80 -5.64
C ALA A 17 3.64 -8.25 -4.83
N PHE A 18 3.46 -8.64 -3.57
CA PHE A 18 4.56 -9.15 -2.76
C PHE A 18 5.02 -10.56 -3.16
N LYS A 19 4.11 -11.43 -3.62
CA LYS A 19 4.45 -12.74 -4.20
C LYS A 19 5.33 -12.61 -5.44
N GLU A 20 5.04 -11.61 -6.28
CA GLU A 20 5.86 -11.25 -7.44
C GLU A 20 7.19 -10.54 -7.06
N GLY A 21 7.51 -10.44 -5.77
CA GLY A 21 8.78 -9.90 -5.27
C GLY A 21 8.83 -8.38 -5.15
N ALA A 22 7.68 -7.70 -5.06
CA ALA A 22 7.65 -6.25 -4.83
C ALA A 22 8.40 -5.89 -3.53
N ASN A 23 9.35 -4.96 -3.64
CA ASN A 23 10.05 -4.42 -2.47
C ASN A 23 9.07 -3.63 -1.58
N GLN A 24 8.22 -2.80 -2.18
CA GLN A 24 7.18 -2.03 -1.49
C GLN A 24 5.92 -1.93 -2.34
N VAL A 25 4.77 -1.70 -1.69
CA VAL A 25 3.46 -1.50 -2.32
C VAL A 25 2.86 -0.19 -1.83
N LEU A 26 2.55 0.71 -2.78
CA LEU A 26 1.83 1.96 -2.52
C LEU A 26 0.37 1.83 -2.96
N VAL A 27 -0.55 2.12 -2.05
CA VAL A 27 -1.96 2.34 -2.38
C VAL A 27 -2.26 3.83 -2.26
N GLY A 28 -2.68 4.44 -3.35
CA GLY A 28 -3.07 5.86 -3.39
C GLY A 28 -4.59 6.04 -3.48
N GLY A 29 -5.11 7.09 -2.87
CA GLY A 29 -6.52 7.49 -3.00
C GLY A 29 -6.76 8.98 -2.80
N CYS A 30 -8.02 9.40 -2.97
CA CYS A 30 -8.45 10.77 -2.70
C CYS A 30 -8.44 11.09 -1.20
N HIS A 31 -8.28 12.37 -0.85
CA HIS A 31 -8.29 12.84 0.54
C HIS A 31 -9.50 12.40 1.35
N LEU A 32 -9.24 12.13 2.61
CA LEU A 32 -10.25 11.91 3.63
C LEU A 32 -10.58 13.24 4.32
N PRO A 33 -11.83 13.43 4.78
CA PRO A 33 -12.97 12.50 4.67
C PRO A 33 -13.81 12.71 3.40
N SER A 34 -13.65 13.82 2.68
CA SER A 34 -14.68 14.33 1.76
C SER A 34 -14.40 14.18 0.27
N ASP A 35 -13.15 13.98 -0.14
CA ASP A 35 -12.76 14.17 -1.55
C ASP A 35 -12.98 12.91 -2.39
N CYS A 36 -13.63 11.89 -1.81
CA CYS A 36 -13.93 10.65 -2.53
C CYS A 36 -14.93 10.93 -3.66
N HIS A 37 -14.51 10.60 -4.90
CA HIS A 37 -15.36 10.74 -6.07
C HIS A 37 -16.55 9.77 -6.10
N TYR A 38 -16.41 8.59 -5.48
CA TYR A 38 -17.38 7.49 -5.56
C TYR A 38 -17.98 7.16 -4.21
N VAL A 39 -19.13 7.77 -3.88
CA VAL A 39 -19.77 7.71 -2.55
C VAL A 39 -18.79 8.25 -1.50
N GLN A 40 -19.21 9.15 -0.60
CA GLN A 40 -18.30 9.83 0.35
C GLN A 40 -17.64 8.90 1.42
N THR A 41 -17.53 7.60 1.15
CA THR A 41 -17.06 6.55 2.06
C THR A 41 -16.09 5.55 1.40
N GLY A 42 -15.87 5.59 0.08
CA GLY A 42 -15.04 4.58 -0.60
C GLY A 42 -13.60 4.53 -0.09
N ASN A 43 -12.96 5.69 0.05
CA ASN A 43 -11.63 5.82 0.65
C ASN A 43 -11.60 5.46 2.14
N VAL A 44 -12.68 5.72 2.89
CA VAL A 44 -12.80 5.30 4.31
C VAL A 44 -12.78 3.78 4.43
N LEU A 45 -13.52 3.08 3.56
CA LEU A 45 -13.50 1.61 3.51
C LEU A 45 -12.13 1.06 3.12
N ALA A 46 -11.46 1.69 2.14
CA ALA A 46 -10.10 1.34 1.76
C ALA A 46 -9.13 1.50 2.94
N LYS A 47 -9.19 2.64 3.65
CA LYS A 47 -8.38 2.88 4.85
C LYS A 47 -8.56 1.77 5.88
N LYS A 48 -9.81 1.46 6.25
CA LYS A 48 -10.11 0.43 7.25
C LYS A 48 -9.58 -0.94 6.82
N ARG A 49 -9.73 -1.31 5.55
CA ARG A 49 -9.24 -2.58 5.00
C ARG A 49 -7.72 -2.66 5.06
N ILE A 50 -7.03 -1.62 4.56
CA ILE A 50 -5.58 -1.60 4.44
C ILE A 50 -4.92 -1.48 5.81
N ASP A 51 -5.44 -0.67 6.73
CA ASP A 51 -4.92 -0.60 8.10
C ASP A 51 -5.05 -1.94 8.82
N LYS A 52 -6.19 -2.62 8.67
CA LYS A 52 -6.39 -3.97 9.23
C LYS A 52 -5.40 -4.96 8.62
N PHE A 53 -5.17 -4.88 7.32
CA PHE A 53 -4.24 -5.77 6.63
C PHE A 53 -2.79 -5.49 7.03
N ARG A 54 -2.38 -4.22 7.13
CA ARG A 54 -1.05 -3.83 7.62
C ARG A 54 -0.77 -4.39 9.01
N LYS A 55 -1.76 -4.37 9.91
CA LYS A 55 -1.66 -5.03 11.23
C LYS A 55 -1.53 -6.55 11.14
N LYS A 56 -2.18 -7.21 10.17
CA LYS A 56 -1.97 -8.66 9.93
C LYS A 56 -0.53 -8.92 9.48
N LEU A 57 -0.02 -8.09 8.58
CA LEU A 57 1.35 -8.20 8.05
C LEU A 57 2.42 -7.96 9.13
N GLU A 58 2.20 -7.00 10.04
CA GLU A 58 3.09 -6.72 11.18
C GLU A 58 3.28 -7.93 12.11
N GLY A 59 2.29 -8.83 12.18
CA GLY A 59 2.38 -10.05 12.97
C GLY A 59 3.19 -11.18 12.33
N LEU A 60 3.68 -11.01 11.10
CA LEU A 60 4.46 -12.03 10.40
C LEU A 60 5.94 -11.84 10.71
N GLU A 61 6.59 -12.92 11.11
CA GLU A 61 8.02 -12.90 11.32
C GLU A 61 8.76 -12.64 10.00
N GLY A 62 9.65 -11.65 10.01
CA GLY A 62 10.42 -11.28 8.83
C GLY A 62 9.66 -10.43 7.80
N PHE A 63 8.49 -9.87 8.13
CA PHE A 63 7.82 -8.88 7.31
C PHE A 63 7.80 -7.51 7.99
N ASN A 64 8.24 -6.48 7.26
CA ASN A 64 8.20 -5.10 7.72
C ASN A 64 6.93 -4.40 7.20
N PRO A 65 6.02 -3.97 8.09
CA PRO A 65 4.75 -3.34 7.69
C PRO A 65 4.93 -2.00 6.97
N ASP A 66 6.10 -1.34 7.05
CA ASP A 66 6.39 -0.10 6.31
C ASP A 66 6.48 -0.31 4.80
N ARG A 67 6.61 -1.57 4.36
CA ARG A 67 6.60 -1.94 2.95
C ARG A 67 5.22 -1.82 2.31
N LEU A 68 4.15 -1.69 3.11
CA LEU A 68 2.81 -1.36 2.65
C LEU A 68 2.45 0.08 3.05
N ARG A 69 2.43 0.98 2.07
CA ARG A 69 2.13 2.40 2.26
C ARG A 69 0.74 2.74 1.73
N LEU A 70 -0.02 3.53 2.49
CA LEU A 70 -1.30 4.08 2.07
C LEU A 70 -1.22 5.61 2.11
N GLU A 71 -1.46 6.25 0.98
CA GLU A 71 -1.35 7.70 0.85
C GLU A 71 -2.59 8.33 0.23
N TRP A 72 -2.86 9.56 0.65
CA TRP A 72 -3.99 10.35 0.19
C TRP A 72 -3.47 11.56 -0.59
N VAL A 73 -3.67 11.55 -1.90
CA VAL A 73 -3.10 12.53 -2.82
C VAL A 73 -4.18 13.02 -3.77
N SER A 74 -4.38 14.34 -3.81
CA SER A 74 -5.31 15.00 -4.73
C SER A 74 -4.70 15.10 -6.15
N ALA A 75 -5.53 15.46 -7.13
CA ALA A 75 -5.07 15.68 -8.50
C ALA A 75 -4.08 16.86 -8.64
N THR A 76 -4.01 17.77 -7.66
CA THR A 76 -3.13 18.96 -7.70
C THR A 76 -1.87 18.80 -6.85
N GLU A 77 -1.74 17.71 -6.10
CA GLU A 77 -0.63 17.46 -5.17
C GLU A 77 0.56 16.73 -5.84
N GLY A 78 0.96 17.16 -7.04
CA GLY A 78 2.05 16.52 -7.79
C GLY A 78 3.37 16.46 -7.02
N GLN A 79 3.75 17.55 -6.34
CA GLN A 79 4.98 17.59 -5.54
C GLN A 79 4.95 16.60 -4.37
N LYS A 80 3.81 16.47 -3.70
CA LYS A 80 3.63 15.51 -2.61
C LYS A 80 3.79 14.08 -3.12
N TYR A 81 3.18 13.76 -4.27
CA TYR A 81 3.33 12.45 -4.89
C TYR A 81 4.81 12.16 -5.21
N ALA A 82 5.53 13.12 -5.80
CA ALA A 82 6.95 12.98 -6.10
C ALA A 82 7.79 12.70 -4.84
N ASN A 83 7.51 13.41 -3.75
CA ASN A 83 8.20 13.20 -2.48
C ASN A 83 7.92 11.79 -1.92
N ILE A 84 6.67 11.33 -1.95
CA ILE A 84 6.30 9.96 -1.51
C ILE A 84 7.10 8.92 -2.27
N ILE A 85 7.18 9.04 -3.61
CA ILE A 85 7.92 8.09 -4.44
C ILE A 85 9.43 8.14 -4.13
N THR A 86 9.98 9.34 -3.91
CA THR A 86 11.40 9.52 -3.54
C THR A 86 11.70 8.86 -2.20
N GLU A 87 10.89 9.11 -1.18
CA GLU A 87 11.02 8.48 0.14
C GLU A 87 10.91 6.94 0.08
N MET A 88 10.05 6.41 -0.79
CA MET A 88 9.95 4.97 -1.00
C MET A 88 11.21 4.42 -1.68
N ASP A 89 11.74 5.10 -2.70
CA ASP A 89 12.97 4.69 -3.38
C ASP A 89 14.17 4.63 -2.42
N GLU A 90 14.31 5.66 -1.57
CA GLU A 90 15.37 5.74 -0.55
C GLU A 90 15.35 4.56 0.44
N LYS A 91 14.16 3.99 0.71
CA LYS A 91 14.00 2.83 1.60
C LYS A 91 14.24 1.47 0.93
N ILE A 92 14.35 1.40 -0.40
CA ILE A 92 14.55 0.13 -1.11
C ILE A 92 15.75 -0.69 -0.57
N PRO A 93 16.93 -0.10 -0.30
CA PRO A 93 18.08 -0.82 0.22
C PRO A 93 17.81 -1.50 1.57
N GLU A 94 16.99 -0.89 2.43
CA GLU A 94 16.66 -1.41 3.76
C GLU A 94 15.84 -2.70 3.68
N PHE A 95 14.93 -2.79 2.70
CA PHE A 95 14.00 -3.91 2.55
C PHE A 95 14.47 -4.98 1.55
N LYS A 96 15.64 -4.81 0.92
CA LYS A 96 16.05 -5.63 -0.23
C LYS A 96 16.17 -7.12 0.08
N GLU A 97 16.77 -7.48 1.22
CA GLU A 97 16.92 -8.89 1.60
C GLU A 97 15.60 -9.50 2.10
N GLU A 98 14.77 -8.68 2.76
CA GLU A 98 13.43 -9.07 3.19
C GLU A 98 12.52 -9.36 1.99
N ALA A 99 12.57 -8.50 0.96
CA ALA A 99 11.78 -8.61 -0.26
C ALA A 99 11.98 -9.95 -0.97
N LYS A 100 13.19 -10.50 -0.96
CA LYS A 100 13.50 -11.81 -1.57
C LYS A 100 12.80 -12.98 -0.86
N LYS A 101 12.64 -12.89 0.46
CA LYS A 101 12.02 -13.93 1.30
C LYS A 101 10.51 -13.77 1.43
N THR A 102 9.99 -12.62 1.01
CA THR A 102 8.58 -12.26 1.16
C THR A 102 7.61 -13.22 0.46
N PRO A 103 7.91 -13.74 -0.75
CA PRO A 103 7.00 -14.69 -1.39
C PRO A 103 6.73 -15.92 -0.51
N GLU A 104 7.77 -16.45 0.15
CA GLU A 104 7.68 -17.61 1.04
C GLU A 104 6.86 -17.29 2.29
N ILE A 105 7.07 -16.09 2.88
CA ILE A 105 6.34 -15.64 4.08
C ILE A 105 4.84 -15.45 3.80
N ILE A 106 4.48 -14.99 2.60
CA ILE A 106 3.09 -14.63 2.27
C ILE A 106 2.28 -15.82 1.74
N GLU A 107 2.91 -16.92 1.33
CA GLU A 107 2.20 -18.15 0.96
C GLU A 107 1.36 -18.74 2.11
N GLU A 108 1.68 -18.41 3.36
CA GLU A 108 1.03 -18.94 4.56
C GLU A 108 -0.25 -18.17 4.99
N ILE A 109 -0.68 -17.16 4.22
CA ILE A 109 -1.64 -16.09 4.63
C ILE A 109 -2.99 -16.16 3.93
#